data_AF-A0A4U1B6D4-F1
#
_entry.id   AF-A0A4U1B6D4-F1
#
_cell.length_a   1.000
_cell.length_b   1.000
_cell.length_c   1.000
_cell.angle_alpha   90.00
_cell.angle_beta   90.00
_cell.angle_gamma   90.00
#
_symmetry.space_group_name_H-M   'P 1'
#
loop_
_entity.id
_entity.type
_entity.pdbx_description
1 polymer ?
#
loop_
_entity_poly.entity_id
_entity_poly.type
_entity_poly.pdbx_seq_one_letter_code
_entity_poly.pdbx_strand_id
1 'polypeptide(L)'
;MSLDIEKMVADKHIFYLPPLPLITIYDDNFFVRNDYDILSMGQRQYLINFFKAQGFSQKSGKLLTREQLQLHFPKPSHILAQSAFNEDYLSADPHHFYFVTPTTFAETLFQQGLRGINANFIEDIKSLIETCPFNLELVRDINITNQLGPFINQYYRQLERYQKQVIERDFKRKKAL
;
A
#
# COMPACT_ATOMS: atom_id res chain seq x y z
N MET A 1 5.52 14.22 -18.28
CA MET A 1 5.86 14.62 -16.91
C MET A 1 5.44 13.52 -15.96
N SER A 2 6.26 13.18 -14.97
CA SER A 2 6.00 12.09 -14.03
C SER A 2 5.50 12.61 -12.67
N LEU A 3 5.10 11.69 -11.80
CA LEU A 3 5.03 11.96 -10.36
C LEU A 3 6.39 12.46 -9.86
N ASP A 4 6.35 13.31 -8.83
CA ASP A 4 7.54 13.76 -8.12
C ASP A 4 7.96 12.66 -7.13
N ILE A 5 8.63 11.64 -7.67
CA ILE A 5 9.04 10.43 -6.94
C ILE A 5 10.00 10.80 -5.79
N GLU A 6 10.87 11.79 -6.00
CA GLU A 6 11.83 12.24 -4.97
C GLU A 6 11.11 12.72 -3.71
N LYS A 7 10.04 13.52 -3.86
CA LYS A 7 9.23 13.96 -2.71
C LYS A 7 8.49 12.82 -2.03
N MET A 8 8.04 11.83 -2.80
CA MET A 8 7.34 10.68 -2.23
C MET A 8 8.30 9.80 -1.43
N VAL A 9 9.50 9.55 -1.96
CA VAL A 9 10.54 8.77 -1.26
C VAL A 9 11.08 9.51 -0.03
N ALA A 10 11.11 10.84 -0.05
CA ALA A 10 11.49 11.65 1.10
C ALA A 10 10.41 11.71 2.20
N ASP A 11 9.16 11.35 1.87
CA ASP A 11 8.06 11.34 2.84
C ASP A 11 8.09 10.07 3.69
N LYS A 12 8.13 10.23 5.01
CA LYS A 12 8.25 9.12 5.98
C LYS A 12 6.99 8.28 6.18
N HIS A 13 5.88 8.65 5.53
CA HIS A 13 4.58 7.99 5.65
C HIS A 13 4.11 7.39 4.34
N ILE A 14 4.49 7.99 3.20
CA ILE A 14 4.09 7.53 1.86
C ILE A 14 5.06 6.46 1.38
N PHE A 15 4.51 5.36 0.85
CA PHE A 15 5.28 4.34 0.15
C PHE A 15 4.85 4.27 -1.31
N TYR A 16 5.84 4.17 -2.19
CA TYR A 16 5.68 4.02 -3.63
C TYR A 16 6.83 3.18 -4.18
N LEU A 17 6.51 2.23 -5.06
CA LEU A 17 7.47 1.31 -5.64
C LEU A 17 7.24 1.19 -7.16
N PRO A 18 8.09 1.82 -8.00
CA PRO A 18 8.05 1.60 -9.44
C PRO A 18 8.29 0.13 -9.80
N PRO A 19 7.68 -0.38 -10.88
CA PRO A 19 6.83 0.33 -11.84
C PRO A 19 5.33 0.29 -11.47
N LEU A 20 4.97 -0.12 -10.25
CA LEU A 20 3.57 -0.27 -9.85
C LEU A 20 2.86 1.09 -9.86
N PRO A 21 1.60 1.17 -10.33
CA PRO A 21 0.79 2.38 -10.26
C PRO A 21 0.17 2.55 -8.87
N LEU A 22 0.83 2.09 -7.81
CA LEU A 22 0.27 2.00 -6.46
C LEU A 22 0.97 2.95 -5.50
N ILE A 23 0.19 3.65 -4.70
CA ILE A 23 0.69 4.53 -3.64
C ILE A 23 -0.01 4.14 -2.35
N THR A 24 0.72 4.00 -1.25
CA THR A 24 0.12 3.73 0.06
C THR A 24 0.68 4.67 1.12
N ILE A 25 0.01 4.71 2.26
CA ILE A 25 0.38 5.54 3.40
C ILE A 25 0.11 4.79 4.70
N TYR A 26 1.00 5.01 5.69
CA TYR A 26 0.82 4.50 7.04
C TYR A 26 1.06 5.58 8.10
N ASP A 27 0.19 5.59 9.09
CA ASP A 27 0.01 6.69 10.03
C ASP A 27 -0.04 6.24 11.51
N ASP A 28 -0.42 4.99 11.80
CA ASP A 28 -0.74 4.64 13.18
C ASP A 28 0.47 4.37 14.09
N ASN A 29 0.30 4.71 15.36
CA ASN A 29 1.17 4.36 16.47
C ASN A 29 0.82 3.00 17.08
N PHE A 30 -0.43 2.55 16.88
CA PHE A 30 -0.92 1.27 17.34
C PHE A 30 -1.13 0.37 16.13
N PHE A 31 -0.05 -0.27 15.69
CA PHE A 31 -0.08 -1.36 14.70
C PHE A 31 -1.19 -2.41 15.01
N VAL A 32 -1.56 -2.54 16.28
CA VAL A 32 -2.55 -3.47 16.82
C VAL A 32 -4.00 -3.17 16.40
N ARG A 33 -4.33 -2.01 15.76
CA ARG A 33 -5.74 -1.63 15.54
C ARG A 33 -6.15 -1.06 14.18
N ASN A 34 -5.32 -1.13 13.15
CA ASN A 34 -5.76 -0.75 11.80
C ASN A 34 -6.01 -1.95 10.90
N ASP A 35 -7.05 -2.70 11.25
CA ASP A 35 -7.77 -3.66 10.39
C ASP A 35 -8.68 -2.96 9.37
N TYR A 36 -8.41 -1.70 9.03
CA TYR A 36 -9.26 -0.98 8.10
C TYR A 36 -8.94 -1.40 6.66
N ASP A 37 -9.92 -2.03 6.02
CA ASP A 37 -9.93 -2.32 4.58
C ASP A 37 -9.94 -1.05 3.69
N ILE A 38 -9.90 0.14 4.31
CA ILE A 38 -9.93 1.45 3.66
C ILE A 38 -8.93 2.42 4.29
N LEU A 39 -8.44 3.37 3.47
CA LEU A 39 -7.68 4.51 3.97
C LEU A 39 -8.57 5.39 4.87
N SER A 40 -8.07 5.72 6.06
CA SER A 40 -8.76 6.58 7.02
C SER A 40 -8.96 8.00 6.46
N MET A 41 -9.88 8.77 7.05
CA MET A 41 -10.07 10.17 6.65
C MET A 41 -8.80 11.01 6.83
N GLY A 42 -8.02 10.77 7.89
CA GLY A 42 -6.74 11.43 8.12
C GLY A 42 -5.71 11.11 7.02
N GLN A 43 -5.54 9.83 6.71
CA GLN A 43 -4.66 9.37 5.63
C GLN A 43 -5.06 9.96 4.27
N ARG A 44 -6.36 9.97 3.96
CA ARG A 44 -6.87 10.59 2.72
C ARG A 44 -6.57 12.07 2.69
N GLN A 45 -6.82 12.79 3.78
CA GLN A 45 -6.56 14.23 3.84
C GLN A 45 -5.06 14.54 3.72
N TYR A 46 -4.20 13.73 4.32
CA TYR A 46 -2.74 13.83 4.18
C TYR A 46 -2.33 13.71 2.70
N LEU A 47 -2.76 12.64 2.02
CA LEU A 47 -2.48 12.44 0.60
C LEU A 47 -3.03 13.60 -0.25
N ILE A 48 -4.25 14.05 0.00
CA ILE A 48 -4.84 15.20 -0.71
C ILE A 48 -3.95 16.44 -0.54
N ASN A 49 -3.53 16.76 0.69
CA ASN A 49 -2.69 17.93 0.96
C ASN A 49 -1.31 17.81 0.31
N PHE A 50 -0.69 16.63 0.42
CA PHE A 50 0.61 16.32 -0.18
C PHE A 50 0.58 16.52 -1.70
N PHE A 51 -0.40 15.94 -2.39
CA PHE A 51 -0.49 16.06 -3.85
C PHE A 51 -1.00 17.43 -4.31
N LYS A 52 -1.84 18.13 -3.53
CA LYS A 52 -2.21 19.53 -3.82
C LYS A 52 -0.99 20.45 -3.82
N ALA A 53 -0.04 20.25 -2.88
CA ALA A 53 1.22 21.00 -2.88
C ALA A 53 2.10 20.74 -4.12
N GLN A 54 1.81 19.66 -4.87
CA GLN A 54 2.48 19.33 -6.13
C GLN A 54 1.65 19.73 -7.36
N GLY A 55 0.60 20.52 -7.19
CA GLY A 55 -0.24 21.03 -8.28
C GLY A 55 -1.39 20.12 -8.70
N PHE A 56 -1.70 19.05 -7.96
CA PHE A 56 -2.92 18.29 -8.20
C PHE A 56 -4.15 19.06 -7.73
N SER A 57 -5.24 18.94 -8.51
CA SER A 57 -6.55 19.48 -8.17
C SER A 57 -7.52 18.34 -7.86
N GLN A 58 -8.37 18.53 -6.85
CA GLN A 58 -9.37 17.53 -6.50
C GLN A 58 -10.60 17.71 -7.40
N LYS A 59 -10.87 16.72 -8.27
CA LYS A 59 -12.05 16.73 -9.15
C LYS A 59 -13.27 16.12 -8.49
N SER A 60 -13.07 15.16 -7.59
CA SER A 60 -14.12 14.56 -6.78
C SER A 60 -13.56 14.03 -5.45
N GLY A 61 -14.42 13.52 -4.57
CA GLY A 61 -13.97 12.82 -3.35
C GLY A 61 -13.09 11.58 -3.62
N LYS A 62 -13.01 11.11 -4.87
CA LYS A 62 -12.29 9.90 -5.28
C LYS A 62 -11.16 10.14 -6.28
N LEU A 63 -10.94 11.38 -6.72
CA LEU A 63 -10.02 11.67 -7.83
C LEU A 63 -9.26 12.98 -7.63
N LEU A 64 -7.94 12.89 -7.72
CA LEU A 64 -7.05 14.04 -7.91
C LEU A 64 -6.50 14.00 -9.33
N THR A 65 -6.38 15.17 -9.97
CA THR A 65 -5.86 15.27 -11.34
C THR A 65 -4.84 16.38 -11.48
N ARG A 66 -3.79 16.14 -12.25
CA ARG A 66 -2.84 17.15 -12.73
C ARG A 66 -2.51 16.85 -14.18
N GLU A 67 -2.95 17.70 -15.10
CA GLU A 67 -2.82 17.46 -16.54
C GLU A 67 -3.44 16.10 -16.94
N GLN A 68 -2.63 15.16 -17.44
CA GLN A 68 -3.04 13.80 -17.82
C GLN A 68 -2.95 12.79 -16.67
N LEU A 69 -2.36 13.17 -15.53
CA LEU A 69 -2.21 12.29 -14.37
C LEU A 69 -3.49 12.25 -13.53
N GLN A 70 -3.87 11.06 -13.10
CA GLN A 70 -5.04 10.77 -12.29
C GLN A 70 -4.63 9.93 -11.07
N LEU A 71 -4.97 10.40 -9.87
CA LEU A 71 -4.77 9.67 -8.62
C LEU A 71 -6.13 9.27 -8.05
N HIS A 72 -6.38 7.97 -7.99
CA HIS A 72 -7.65 7.39 -7.60
C HIS A 72 -7.61 6.97 -6.15
N PHE A 73 -8.57 7.45 -5.36
CA PHE A 73 -8.83 6.87 -4.06
C PHE A 73 -9.71 5.62 -4.19
N PRO A 74 -9.54 4.62 -3.32
CA PRO A 74 -10.34 3.42 -3.36
C PRO A 74 -11.80 3.78 -3.08
N LYS A 75 -12.71 3.08 -3.77
CA LYS A 75 -14.14 3.15 -3.45
C LYS A 75 -14.34 2.49 -2.08
N PRO A 76 -15.15 3.06 -1.19
CA PRO A 76 -15.53 2.35 0.03
C PRO A 76 -16.15 1.00 -0.37
N SER A 77 -15.57 -0.10 0.11
CA SER A 77 -16.19 -1.42 0.01
C SER A 77 -17.20 -1.56 1.16
N HIS A 78 -18.37 -2.12 0.87
CA HIS A 78 -19.33 -2.51 1.90
C HIS A 78 -18.99 -3.87 2.52
N ILE A 79 -18.04 -4.59 1.92
CA ILE A 79 -17.64 -5.92 2.36
C ILE A 79 -16.26 -5.83 2.98
N LEU A 80 -16.18 -6.22 4.24
CA LEU A 80 -14.95 -6.31 5.03
C LEU A 80 -14.23 -7.63 4.74
N ALA A 81 -12.92 -7.66 5.00
CA ALA A 81 -12.09 -8.86 4.89
C ALA A 81 -12.19 -9.57 3.53
N GLN A 82 -12.20 -8.80 2.44
CA GLN A 82 -12.08 -9.30 1.08
C GLN A 82 -10.86 -8.69 0.40
N SER A 83 -10.29 -9.47 -0.53
CA SER A 83 -9.26 -8.98 -1.44
C SER A 83 -9.75 -7.75 -2.19
N ALA A 84 -9.00 -6.66 -2.08
CA ALA A 84 -9.19 -5.45 -2.88
C ALA A 84 -8.22 -5.39 -4.07
N PHE A 85 -7.50 -6.49 -4.34
CA PHE A 85 -6.60 -6.62 -5.47
C PHE A 85 -7.35 -6.43 -6.80
N ASN A 86 -6.69 -5.75 -7.74
CA ASN A 86 -7.11 -5.62 -9.11
C ASN A 86 -5.92 -5.96 -10.02
N GLU A 87 -6.17 -6.69 -11.11
CA GLU A 87 -5.18 -7.04 -12.14
C GLU A 87 -4.45 -5.82 -12.71
N ASP A 88 -5.16 -4.69 -12.85
CA ASP A 88 -4.59 -3.43 -13.35
C ASP A 88 -3.42 -2.96 -12.47
N TYR A 89 -3.36 -3.37 -11.20
CA TYR A 89 -2.28 -3.01 -10.30
C TYR A 89 -0.96 -3.69 -10.63
N LEU A 90 -0.95 -4.78 -11.41
CA LEU A 90 0.28 -5.46 -11.81
C LEU A 90 0.97 -4.79 -13.00
N SER A 91 0.28 -3.89 -13.69
CA SER A 91 0.76 -3.26 -14.92
C SER A 91 1.13 -1.80 -14.66
N ALA A 92 2.25 -1.36 -15.25
CA ALA A 92 2.62 0.04 -15.19
C ALA A 92 1.59 0.90 -15.94
N ASP A 93 1.12 1.97 -15.31
CA ASP A 93 0.27 2.97 -15.96
C ASP A 93 0.92 4.37 -15.79
N PRO A 94 1.28 5.04 -16.89
CA PRO A 94 1.91 6.37 -16.82
C PRO A 94 0.92 7.49 -16.49
N HIS A 95 -0.38 7.24 -16.53
CA HIS A 95 -1.44 8.23 -16.32
C HIS A 95 -2.27 7.98 -15.07
N HIS A 96 -2.53 6.73 -14.70
CA HIS A 96 -3.38 6.40 -13.56
C HIS A 96 -2.57 5.78 -12.41
N PHE A 97 -2.77 6.34 -11.21
CA PHE A 97 -2.21 5.82 -9.98
C PHE A 97 -3.31 5.61 -8.95
N TYR A 98 -3.15 4.61 -8.10
CA TYR A 98 -4.16 4.19 -7.16
C TYR A 98 -3.62 4.29 -5.74
N PHE A 99 -4.34 5.03 -4.90
CA PHE A 99 -4.15 4.94 -3.46
C PHE A 99 -4.75 3.63 -2.97
N VAL A 100 -3.95 2.84 -2.25
CA VAL A 100 -4.36 1.55 -1.70
C VAL A 100 -3.92 1.42 -0.24
N THR A 101 -4.51 0.49 0.50
CA THR A 101 -4.02 0.17 1.85
C THR A 101 -2.68 -0.58 1.75
N PRO A 102 -1.86 -0.56 2.82
CA PRO A 102 -0.62 -1.35 2.84
C PRO A 102 -0.88 -2.85 2.62
N THR A 103 -2.00 -3.37 3.13
CA THR A 103 -2.45 -4.77 2.92
C THR A 103 -2.69 -5.07 1.44
N THR A 104 -3.41 -4.22 0.71
CA THR A 104 -3.65 -4.40 -0.74
C THR A 104 -2.35 -4.26 -1.53
N PHE A 105 -1.46 -3.34 -1.14
CA PHE A 105 -0.14 -3.21 -1.76
C PHE A 105 0.67 -4.51 -1.60
N ALA A 106 0.72 -5.05 -0.38
CA ALA A 106 1.41 -6.31 -0.09
C ALA A 106 0.82 -7.48 -0.91
N GLU A 107 -0.51 -7.55 -1.02
CA GLU A 107 -1.19 -8.55 -1.85
C GLU A 107 -0.76 -8.47 -3.33
N THR A 108 -0.65 -7.26 -3.89
CA THR A 108 -0.12 -7.05 -5.25
C THR A 108 1.31 -7.56 -5.40
N LEU A 109 2.18 -7.32 -4.41
CA LEU A 109 3.56 -7.83 -4.43
C LEU A 109 3.62 -9.36 -4.36
N PHE A 110 2.81 -9.98 -3.52
CA PHE A 110 2.69 -11.45 -3.50
C PHE A 110 2.17 -12.00 -4.83
N GLN A 111 1.21 -11.32 -5.48
CA GLN A 111 0.72 -11.72 -6.80
C GLN A 111 1.82 -11.65 -7.86
N GLN A 112 2.67 -10.61 -7.84
CA GLN A 112 3.84 -10.55 -8.74
C GLN A 112 4.82 -11.71 -8.50
N GLY A 113 5.07 -12.05 -7.23
CA GLY A 113 5.92 -13.18 -6.85
C GLY A 113 5.35 -14.51 -7.32
N LEU A 114 4.06 -14.77 -7.06
CA LEU A 114 3.37 -15.99 -7.46
C LEU A 114 3.41 -16.21 -8.98
N ARG A 115 3.26 -15.13 -9.75
CA ARG A 115 3.26 -15.16 -11.22
C ARG A 115 4.66 -15.15 -11.84
N GLY A 116 5.71 -15.06 -11.04
CA GLY A 116 7.09 -14.94 -11.53
C GLY A 116 7.38 -13.63 -12.27
N ILE A 117 6.55 -12.60 -12.08
CA ILE A 117 6.74 -11.26 -12.68
C ILE A 117 7.89 -10.54 -11.97
N ASN A 118 7.99 -10.73 -10.65
CA ASN A 118 8.98 -10.06 -9.81
C ASN A 118 9.73 -11.08 -8.94
N ALA A 119 10.99 -11.35 -9.28
CA ALA A 119 11.85 -12.25 -8.50
C ALA A 119 12.27 -11.66 -7.14
N ASN A 120 12.23 -10.33 -6.99
CA ASN A 120 12.67 -9.61 -5.78
C ASN A 120 11.50 -9.24 -4.85
N PHE A 121 10.30 -9.77 -5.07
CA PHE A 121 9.09 -9.36 -4.35
C PHE A 121 9.22 -9.44 -2.81
N ILE A 122 10.06 -10.33 -2.28
CA ILE A 122 10.32 -10.41 -0.83
C ILE A 122 11.05 -9.18 -0.30
N GLU A 123 12.04 -8.68 -1.03
CA GLU A 123 12.75 -7.46 -0.63
C GLU A 123 11.84 -6.24 -0.77
N ASP A 124 10.96 -6.24 -1.78
CA ASP A 124 9.94 -5.20 -1.93
C ASP A 124 8.91 -5.22 -0.80
N ILE A 125 8.49 -6.40 -0.34
CA ILE A 125 7.61 -6.54 0.83
C ILE A 125 8.33 -6.06 2.09
N LYS A 126 9.61 -6.38 2.28
CA LYS A 126 10.38 -5.84 3.42
C LYS A 126 10.49 -4.33 3.36
N SER A 127 10.75 -3.76 2.19
CA SER A 127 10.77 -2.30 1.98
C SER A 127 9.42 -1.65 2.31
N LEU A 128 8.32 -2.31 1.93
CA LEU A 128 6.98 -1.90 2.34
C LEU A 128 6.83 -1.94 3.87
N ILE A 129 7.26 -3.02 4.54
CA ILE A 129 7.20 -3.17 6.01
C ILE A 129 7.96 -2.04 6.73
N GLU A 130 9.13 -1.65 6.22
CA GLU A 130 9.96 -0.58 6.77
C GLU A 130 9.22 0.77 6.83
N THR A 131 8.34 1.03 5.86
CA THR A 131 7.63 2.32 5.73
C THR A 131 6.18 2.24 6.24
N CYS A 132 5.49 1.17 5.85
CA CYS A 132 4.06 0.94 6.00
C CYS A 132 3.81 -0.52 6.42
N PRO A 133 4.01 -0.87 7.71
CA PRO A 133 3.71 -2.20 8.19
C PRO A 133 2.20 -2.50 8.00
N PHE A 134 1.87 -3.76 7.76
CA PHE A 134 0.54 -4.19 7.35
C PHE A 134 0.08 -5.46 8.06
N ASN A 135 -1.23 -5.77 7.99
CA ASN A 135 -1.78 -6.98 8.58
C ASN A 135 -1.48 -8.21 7.69
N LEU A 136 -0.36 -8.88 7.97
CA LEU A 136 0.07 -10.08 7.23
C LEU A 136 -0.89 -11.27 7.40
N GLU A 137 -1.55 -11.38 8.56
CA GLU A 137 -2.57 -12.41 8.81
C GLU A 137 -3.77 -12.20 7.89
N LEU A 138 -4.25 -10.97 7.77
CA LEU A 138 -5.36 -10.64 6.89
C LEU A 138 -5.03 -10.97 5.43
N VAL A 139 -3.85 -10.60 4.92
CA VAL A 139 -3.46 -10.92 3.52
C VAL A 139 -3.49 -12.43 3.27
N ARG A 140 -3.08 -13.24 4.25
CA ARG A 140 -3.14 -14.70 4.17
C ARG A 140 -4.59 -15.19 4.19
N ASP A 141 -5.38 -14.69 5.13
CA ASP A 141 -6.72 -15.20 5.42
C ASP A 141 -7.71 -14.87 4.28
N ILE A 142 -7.64 -13.67 3.69
CA ILE A 142 -8.46 -13.31 2.51
C ILE A 142 -8.12 -14.16 1.27
N ASN A 143 -6.93 -14.78 1.25
CA ASN A 143 -6.42 -15.59 0.15
C ASN A 143 -6.39 -17.10 0.47
N ILE A 144 -6.97 -17.54 1.59
CA ILE A 144 -6.83 -18.93 2.08
C ILE A 144 -7.35 -19.99 1.10
N THR A 145 -8.32 -19.63 0.26
CA THR A 145 -8.98 -20.55 -0.68
C THR A 145 -8.37 -20.55 -2.08
N ASN A 146 -7.39 -19.69 -2.36
CA ASN A 146 -6.77 -19.56 -3.68
C ASN A 146 -5.28 -19.94 -3.66
N GLN A 147 -4.62 -19.89 -4.83
CA GLN A 147 -3.20 -20.26 -4.96
C GLN A 147 -2.24 -19.32 -4.22
N LEU A 148 -2.66 -18.08 -3.94
CA LEU A 148 -1.86 -17.10 -3.23
C LEU A 148 -1.70 -17.47 -1.74
N GLY A 149 -2.72 -18.05 -1.12
CA GLY A 149 -2.66 -18.49 0.29
C GLY A 149 -1.49 -19.44 0.59
N PRO A 150 -1.39 -20.60 -0.08
CA PRO A 150 -0.25 -21.50 0.05
C PRO A 150 1.10 -20.84 -0.29
N PHE A 151 1.12 -19.91 -1.25
CA PHE A 151 2.32 -19.17 -1.62
C PHE A 151 2.79 -18.23 -0.51
N ILE A 152 1.89 -17.42 0.05
CA ILE A 152 2.16 -16.54 1.21
C ILE A 152 2.69 -17.36 2.39
N ASN A 153 2.10 -18.53 2.65
CA ASN A 153 2.49 -19.41 3.76
C ASN A 153 3.96 -19.85 3.72
N GLN A 154 4.58 -19.91 2.54
CA GLN A 154 6.01 -20.25 2.40
C GLN A 154 6.91 -19.19 3.06
N TYR A 155 6.46 -17.93 3.08
CA TYR A 155 7.25 -16.77 3.54
C TYR A 155 6.72 -16.18 4.85
N TYR A 156 5.52 -16.56 5.27
CA TYR A 156 4.79 -15.98 6.39
C TYR A 156 5.64 -15.81 7.64
N ARG A 157 6.26 -16.89 8.16
CA ARG A 157 7.04 -16.84 9.41
C ARG A 157 8.26 -15.91 9.33
N GLN A 158 8.89 -15.84 8.15
CA GLN A 158 10.04 -14.96 7.93
C GLN A 158 9.60 -13.50 7.97
N LEU A 159 8.54 -13.16 7.23
CA LEU A 159 8.01 -11.80 7.14
C LEU A 159 7.40 -11.33 8.45
N GLU A 160 6.69 -12.22 9.16
CA GLU A 160 6.13 -11.93 10.49
C GLU A 160 7.25 -11.57 11.49
N ARG A 161 8.33 -12.35 11.51
CA ARG A 161 9.49 -12.07 12.38
C ARG A 161 10.15 -10.75 12.00
N TYR A 162 10.34 -10.50 10.71
CA TYR A 162 10.93 -9.26 10.22
C TYR A 162 10.09 -8.04 10.62
N GLN A 163 8.78 -8.08 10.35
CA GLN A 163 7.87 -7.01 10.70
C GLN A 163 7.81 -6.76 12.22
N LYS A 164 7.84 -7.81 13.04
CA LYS A 164 7.96 -7.67 14.50
C LYS A 164 9.19 -6.84 14.86
N GLN A 165 10.36 -7.17 14.32
CA GLN A 165 11.60 -6.41 14.59
C GLN A 165 11.50 -4.94 14.19
N VAL A 166 10.95 -4.65 12.99
CA VAL A 166 10.75 -3.29 12.49
C VAL A 166 9.79 -2.50 13.39
N ILE A 167 8.66 -3.10 13.77
CA ILE A 167 7.68 -2.45 14.65
C ILE A 167 8.30 -2.09 16.00
N GLU A 168 9.09 -3.01 16.57
CA GLU A 168 9.76 -2.77 17.84
C GLU A 168 10.82 -1.68 17.78
N ARG A 169 11.52 -1.59 16.64
CA ARG A 169 12.59 -0.62 16.40
C ARG A 169 12.02 0.79 16.14
N ASP A 170 11.03 0.91 15.25
CA ASP A 170 10.67 2.21 14.65
C ASP A 170 9.27 2.70 14.99
N PHE A 171 8.32 1.79 15.29
CA PHE A 171 6.90 2.15 15.39
C PHE A 171 6.37 2.24 16.82
N LYS A 172 7.02 1.60 17.82
CA LYS A 172 6.62 1.68 19.25
C LYS A 172 6.53 3.13 19.80
N ARG A 173 7.12 4.13 19.14
CA ARG A 173 7.17 5.53 19.59
C ARG A 173 6.76 6.55 18.52
N LYS A 174 6.19 6.13 17.39
CA LYS A 174 5.77 7.07 16.33
C LYS A 174 4.68 8.02 16.90
N LYS A 175 4.47 9.19 16.31
CA LYS A 175 3.31 10.07 16.58
C LYS A 175 2.37 9.97 15.37
N ALA A 176 1.08 9.72 15.60
CA ALA A 176 0.05 9.77 14.58
C ALA A 176 -0.07 11.18 13.98
N LEU A 177 -0.42 11.26 12.70
CA LEU A 177 -0.59 12.47 11.88
C LEU A 177 -1.82 13.29 12.27
#